data_AF-A0A957HDS5-F1
#
_entry.id   AF-A0A957HDS5-F1
#
_cell.length_a   1.000
_cell.length_b   1.000
_cell.length_c   1.000
_cell.angle_alpha   90.00
_cell.angle_beta   90.00
_cell.angle_gamma   90.00
#
_symmetry.space_group_name_H-M   'P 1'
#
loop_
_entity.id
_entity.type
_entity.pdbx_description
1 polymer ?
#
loop_
_entity_poly.entity_id
_entity_poly.type
_entity_poly.pdbx_seq_one_letter_code
_entity_poly.pdbx_strand_id
1 'polypeptide(L)'
;GPDQYEVDEPVISAVQASFADPAELLRPQPGKTRPHFDIPLANQRNLERAGVRQIEQAGLCTASNTDLFFSHRAEKGRTGRFGVILQLR
;
A
#
# COMPACT_ATOMS: atom_id res chain seq x y z
N GLY A 1 2.07 -0.36 -4.96
CA GLY A 1 2.49 -1.73 -4.61
C GLY A 1 3.64 -1.67 -3.63
N PRO A 2 3.90 -2.77 -2.91
CA PRO A 2 4.84 -2.79 -1.79
C PRO A 2 6.31 -2.54 -2.17
N ASP A 3 6.66 -2.67 -3.45
CA ASP A 3 8.02 -2.38 -3.94
C ASP A 3 8.21 -0.93 -4.44
N GLN A 4 7.17 -0.08 -4.35
CA GLN A 4 7.18 1.29 -4.88
C GLN A 4 6.80 2.37 -3.86
N TYR A 5 6.44 1.98 -2.63
CA TYR A 5 5.88 2.90 -1.65
C TYR A 5 6.83 3.16 -0.47
N GLU A 6 7.86 3.94 -0.74
CA GLU A 6 8.78 4.45 0.28
C GLU A 6 8.09 5.45 1.21
N VAL A 7 8.32 5.30 2.51
CA VAL A 7 7.69 6.09 3.56
C VAL A 7 8.73 6.64 4.53
N ASP A 8 8.39 7.70 5.25
CA ASP A 8 9.22 8.38 6.23
C ASP A 8 8.76 8.13 7.67
N GLU A 9 9.46 8.76 8.61
CA GLU A 9 9.32 8.50 10.04
C GLU A 9 7.88 8.60 10.57
N PRO A 10 7.05 9.60 10.21
CA PRO A 10 5.68 9.67 10.70
C PRO A 10 4.85 8.43 10.35
N VAL A 11 5.02 7.90 9.14
CA VAL A 11 4.31 6.68 8.71
C VAL A 11 4.91 5.44 9.37
N ILE A 12 6.24 5.37 9.49
CA ILE A 12 6.93 4.26 10.16
C ILE A 12 6.44 4.12 11.60
N SER A 13 6.45 5.23 12.34
CA SER A 13 5.96 5.31 13.73
C SER A 13 4.49 4.91 13.84
N ALA A 14 3.63 5.38 12.91
CA ALA A 14 2.21 5.03 12.91
C ALA A 14 1.98 3.52 12.67
N VAL A 15 2.73 2.90 11.76
CA VAL A 15 2.65 1.45 11.49
C VAL A 15 3.11 0.66 12.71
N GLN A 16 4.22 1.05 13.34
CA GLN A 16 4.72 0.42 14.57
C GLN A 16 3.73 0.49 15.72
N ALA A 17 2.98 1.58 15.85
CA ALA A 17 1.96 1.73 16.89
C ALA A 17 0.66 0.95 16.61
N SER A 18 0.36 0.67 15.34
CA SER A 18 -0.96 0.14 14.93
C SER A 18 -0.99 -1.39 14.70
N PHE A 19 0.17 -2.00 14.47
CA PHE A 19 0.29 -3.41 14.10
C PHE A 19 1.19 -4.17 15.06
N ALA A 20 0.85 -5.43 15.34
CA ALA A 20 1.64 -6.28 16.22
C ALA A 20 2.99 -6.66 15.58
N ASP A 21 2.98 -6.89 14.27
CA ASP A 21 4.16 -7.32 13.50
C ASP A 21 4.52 -6.28 12.42
N PRO A 22 4.97 -5.08 12.81
CA PRO A 22 5.23 -3.98 11.86
C PRO A 22 6.41 -4.27 10.93
N ALA A 23 7.35 -5.13 11.33
CA ALA A 23 8.49 -5.53 10.51
C ALA A 23 8.08 -6.26 9.22
N GLU A 24 6.94 -6.95 9.22
CA GLU A 24 6.40 -7.59 8.02
C GLU A 24 5.72 -6.60 7.07
N LEU A 25 5.34 -5.42 7.57
CA LEU A 25 4.69 -4.36 6.79
C LEU A 25 5.69 -3.32 6.29
N LEU A 26 6.78 -3.08 7.02
CA LEU A 26 7.84 -2.13 6.69
C LEU A 26 9.03 -2.89 6.07
N ARG A 27 8.96 -3.12 4.76
CA ARG A 27 9.95 -3.92 4.02
C ARG A 27 11.23 -3.12 3.78
N PRO A 28 12.39 -3.56 4.28
CA PRO A 28 13.68 -2.98 3.90
C PRO A 28 13.90 -3.14 2.39
N GLN A 29 14.53 -2.15 1.76
CA GLN A 29 14.79 -2.16 0.33
C GLN A 29 16.30 -1.99 0.05
N PRO A 30 16.91 -2.84 -0.80
CA PRO A 30 18.32 -2.71 -1.14
C PRO A 30 18.68 -1.31 -1.65
N GLY A 31 19.74 -0.73 -1.09
CA GLY A 31 20.22 0.59 -1.48
C GLY A 31 19.36 1.77 -1.00
N LYS A 32 18.36 1.54 -0.14
CA LYS A 32 17.53 2.59 0.44
C LYS A 32 17.71 2.68 1.95
N THR A 33 17.70 3.91 2.47
CA THR A 33 17.74 4.17 3.92
C THR A 33 16.37 4.05 4.56
N ARG A 34 15.29 4.17 3.79
CA ARG A 34 13.91 4.11 4.26
C ARG A 34 13.20 2.86 3.73
N PRO A 35 12.35 2.21 4.56
CA PRO A 35 11.59 1.04 4.14
C PRO A 35 10.47 1.42 3.18
N HIS A 36 9.92 0.40 2.53
CA HIS A 36 8.65 0.52 1.84
C HIS A 36 7.52 -0.05 2.68
N PHE A 37 6.36 0.59 2.65
CA PHE A 37 5.18 0.14 3.38
C PHE A 37 4.27 -0.69 2.47
N ASP A 38 3.99 -1.92 2.90
CA ASP A 38 3.04 -2.83 2.27
C ASP A 38 1.59 -2.50 2.69
N ILE A 39 1.02 -1.48 2.05
CA ILE A 39 -0.39 -1.09 2.26
C ILE A 39 -1.36 -2.27 2.00
N PRO A 40 -1.25 -3.04 0.89
CA PRO A 40 -2.13 -4.19 0.67
C PRO A 40 -2.15 -5.19 1.82
N LEU A 41 -0.97 -5.60 2.33
CA LEU A 41 -0.88 -6.52 3.46
C LEU A 41 -1.43 -5.89 4.75
N ALA A 42 -1.16 -4.61 4.99
CA ALA A 42 -1.72 -3.90 6.15
C ALA A 42 -3.25 -3.87 6.12
N ASN A 43 -3.85 -3.62 4.96
CA ASN A 43 -5.30 -3.65 4.78
C ASN A 43 -5.87 -5.05 4.90
N GLN A 44 -5.21 -6.08 4.37
CA GLN A 44 -5.62 -7.48 4.58
C GLN A 44 -5.71 -7.78 6.09
N ARG A 45 -4.67 -7.44 6.87
CA ARG A 45 -4.68 -7.65 8.33
C ARG A 45 -5.81 -6.90 9.02
N ASN A 46 -6.11 -5.67 8.59
CA ASN A 46 -7.24 -4.92 9.13
C ASN A 46 -8.58 -5.60 8.84
N LEU A 47 -8.76 -6.13 7.62
CA LEU A 47 -9.96 -6.87 7.23
C LEU A 47 -10.10 -8.18 8.02
N GLU A 48 -9.01 -8.94 8.17
CA GLU A 48 -8.97 -10.17 8.97
C GLU A 48 -9.34 -9.89 10.44
N ARG A 49 -8.76 -8.84 11.03
CA ARG A 49 -9.09 -8.38 12.39
C ARG A 49 -10.56 -7.97 12.53
N ALA A 50 -11.15 -7.41 11.47
CA ALA A 50 -12.58 -7.08 11.42
C ALA A 50 -13.48 -8.32 11.19
N GLY A 51 -12.91 -9.51 11.05
CA GLY A 51 -13.65 -10.77 10.86
C GLY A 51 -13.98 -11.10 9.41
N VAL A 52 -13.46 -10.35 8.44
CA VAL A 52 -13.61 -10.67 7.01
C VAL A 52 -12.77 -11.90 6.68
N ARG A 53 -13.39 -12.91 6.08
CA ARG A 53 -12.75 -14.21 5.78
C ARG A 53 -12.40 -14.41 4.31
N GLN A 54 -13.06 -13.69 3.42
CA GLN A 54 -12.83 -13.76 1.98
C GLN A 54 -12.20 -12.44 1.54
N ILE A 55 -10.90 -12.49 1.26
CA ILE A 55 -10.09 -11.33 0.90
C ILE A 55 -9.30 -11.71 -0.33
N GLU A 56 -9.42 -10.90 -1.38
CA GLU A 56 -8.61 -11.04 -2.59
C GLU A 56 -7.75 -9.80 -2.77
N GLN A 57 -6.48 -10.01 -3.12
CA GLN A 57 -5.59 -8.95 -3.52
C GLN A 57 -5.44 -8.96 -5.04
N ALA A 58 -5.68 -7.81 -5.68
CA ALA A 58 -5.55 -7.70 -7.13
C ALA A 58 -4.12 -7.88 -7.65
N GLY A 59 -3.09 -7.75 -6.78
CA GLY A 59 -1.68 -7.84 -7.18
C GLY A 59 -1.19 -6.70 -8.08
N LEU A 60 -1.99 -5.64 -8.25
CA LEU A 60 -1.69 -4.52 -9.14
C LEU A 60 -0.95 -3.39 -8.42
N CYS A 61 -0.01 -2.75 -9.14
CA CYS A 61 0.72 -1.60 -8.65
C CYS A 61 0.54 -0.41 -9.61
N THR A 62 -0.09 0.67 -9.13
CA THR A 62 -0.31 1.89 -9.93
C THR A 62 1.00 2.55 -10.36
N ALA A 63 2.03 2.55 -9.51
CA ALA A 63 3.34 3.10 -9.85
C ALA A 63 4.15 2.27 -10.85
N SER A 64 3.89 0.96 -10.94
CA SER A 64 4.58 0.07 -11.89
C SER A 64 3.87 -0.03 -13.24
N ASN A 65 2.60 0.36 -13.31
CA ASN A 65 1.75 0.23 -14.51
C ASN A 65 1.13 1.59 -14.85
N THR A 66 1.97 2.60 -15.06
CA THR A 66 1.52 3.99 -15.35
C THR A 66 0.88 4.15 -16.72
N ASP A 67 1.00 3.14 -17.58
CA ASP A 67 0.28 3.00 -18.85
C ASP A 67 -1.21 2.67 -18.63
N LEU A 68 -1.57 2.07 -17.50
CA LEU A 68 -2.93 1.69 -17.15
C LEU A 68 -3.53 2.55 -16.02
N PHE A 69 -2.69 3.09 -15.12
CA PHE A 69 -3.14 3.81 -13.93
C PHE A 69 -2.43 5.14 -13.75
N PHE A 70 -3.17 6.11 -13.22
CA PHE A 70 -2.56 7.29 -12.60
C PHE A 70 -1.83 6.91 -11.31
N SER A 71 -0.62 7.43 -11.11
CA SER A 71 0.20 7.22 -9.92
C SER A 71 0.80 8.54 -9.42
N HIS A 72 0.23 9.06 -8.33
CA HIS A 72 0.72 10.27 -7.69
C HIS A 72 2.22 10.19 -7.34
N ARG A 73 2.70 9.02 -6.89
CA ARG A 73 4.10 8.82 -6.52
C ARG A 73 5.03 8.81 -7.74
N ALA A 74 4.72 7.99 -8.75
CA ALA A 74 5.57 7.85 -9.93
C ALA A 74 5.57 9.12 -10.78
N GLU A 75 4.42 9.79 -10.88
CA GLU A 75 4.22 11.00 -11.68
C GLU A 75 4.42 12.29 -10.87
N LYS A 76 5.07 12.19 -9.70
CA LYS A 76 5.51 13.33 -8.86
C LYS A 76 4.41 14.35 -8.61
N GLY A 77 3.21 13.85 -8.32
CA GLY A 77 2.03 14.62 -7.97
C GLY A 77 1.25 15.24 -9.13
N ARG A 78 1.77 15.21 -10.36
CA ARG A 78 1.16 15.83 -11.54
C ARG A 78 0.46 14.78 -12.40
N THR A 79 -0.68 14.30 -11.92
CA THR A 79 -1.45 13.23 -12.58
C THR A 79 -2.94 13.34 -12.27
N GLY A 80 -3.76 12.64 -13.06
CA GLY A 80 -5.20 12.49 -12.86
C GLY A 80 -5.54 11.61 -11.64
N ARG A 81 -6.81 11.23 -11.54
CA ARG A 81 -7.33 10.30 -10.52
C ARG A 81 -8.28 9.32 -11.19
N PHE A 82 -8.37 8.11 -10.67
CA PHE A 82 -9.35 7.11 -11.10
C PHE A 82 -10.34 6.84 -9.97
N GLY A 83 -11.54 6.41 -10.34
CA GLY A 83 -12.59 6.02 -9.40
C GLY A 83 -12.69 4.50 -9.25
N VAL A 84 -13.17 4.05 -8.10
CA VAL A 84 -13.56 2.65 -7.86
C VAL A 84 -15.05 2.67 -7.52
N ILE A 85 -15.85 1.88 -8.23
CA ILE A 85 -17.31 1.83 -8.07
C ILE A 85 -17.71 0.40 -7.72
N LEU A 86 -18.50 0.27 -6.65
CA LEU A 86 -19.15 -0.97 -6.24
C LEU A 86 -20.64 -0.69 -6.12
N GLN A 87 -21.47 -1.47 -6.80
CA GLN A 87 -22.92 -1.36 -6.73
C GLN A 87 -23.55 -2.75 -6.62
N LEU A 88 -24.66 -2.82 -5.88
CA LEU A 88 -25.61 -3.92 -6.03
C LEU A 88 -26.52 -3.59 -7.21
N ARG A 89 -26.95 -4.63 -7.93
CA ARG A 89 -27.93 -4.48 -9.02
C ARG A 89 -29.34 -4.34 -8.47
#